data_AF-A0A8T2IJN4-F1
#
_entry.id   AF-A0A8T2IJN4-F1
#
_cell.length_a   1.000
_cell.length_b   1.000
_cell.length_c   1.000
_cell.angle_alpha   90.00
_cell.angle_beta   90.00
_cell.angle_gamma   90.00
#
_symmetry.space_group_name_H-M   'P 1'
#
loop_
_entity.id
_entity.type
_entity.pdbx_description
1 polymer ?
#
loop_
_entity_poly.entity_id
_entity_poly.type
_entity_poly.pdbx_seq_one_letter_code
_entity_poly.pdbx_strand_id
1 'polypeptide(L)'
;MKKLLKQKQWEDQRDLRKQKRKEKRQKRKQERETQGEQKIDITGRKRICREIQPSSVRLIIDCSFDNLMALQDVKKLNKQIRRCYAENRRATHPVQFYLTSHGGQLKNNMDEYDKGWVNWKDIQIHSEHYKDTLKTEELVYLTSDSPEILNELDESKAYIIGGLVDHNHHKGITYKQALEHGIKHAQLPLGNFVKMNSRKVLAVNHEKGSSASCRWLPSVSMYTTLIRR
;
A
#
# COMPACT_ATOMS: atom_id res chain seq x y z
N MET A 1 -4.82 43.31 -36.41
CA MET A 1 -5.61 44.22 -35.55
C MET A 1 -6.33 43.50 -34.39
N LYS A 2 -7.30 42.60 -34.61
CA LYS A 2 -8.10 41.96 -33.53
C LYS A 2 -7.31 41.10 -32.52
N LYS A 3 -6.22 40.45 -32.94
CA LYS A 3 -5.39 39.58 -32.08
C LYS A 3 -4.57 40.38 -31.05
N LEU A 4 -4.05 41.54 -31.47
CA LEU A 4 -3.30 42.46 -30.60
C LEU A 4 -4.20 43.09 -29.52
N LEU A 5 -5.41 43.51 -29.89
CA LEU A 5 -6.39 44.04 -28.92
C LEU A 5 -6.80 43.00 -27.87
N LYS A 6 -6.97 41.74 -28.27
CA LYS A 6 -7.35 40.65 -27.34
C LYS A 6 -6.23 40.30 -26.36
N GLN A 7 -4.98 40.45 -26.78
CA GLN A 7 -3.80 40.22 -25.93
C GLN A 7 -3.62 41.37 -24.93
N LYS A 8 -3.77 42.63 -25.38
CA LYS A 8 -3.82 43.81 -24.50
C LYS A 8 -4.93 43.69 -23.45
N GLN A 9 -6.15 43.35 -23.87
CA GLN A 9 -7.27 43.10 -22.95
C GLN A 9 -7.01 41.94 -21.96
N TRP A 10 -6.25 40.91 -22.35
CA TRP A 10 -5.92 39.80 -21.47
C TRP A 10 -4.83 40.17 -20.45
N GLU A 11 -3.86 41.00 -20.85
CA GLU A 11 -2.84 41.59 -19.99
C GLU A 11 -3.44 42.60 -19.01
N ASP A 12 -4.30 43.51 -19.47
CA ASP A 12 -5.02 44.49 -18.63
C ASP A 12 -5.95 43.78 -17.63
N GLN A 13 -6.59 42.67 -18.05
CA GLN A 13 -7.41 41.85 -17.15
C GLN A 13 -6.58 40.93 -16.25
N ARG A 14 -5.25 40.78 -16.45
CA ARG A 14 -4.41 39.88 -15.66
C ARG A 14 -4.35 40.34 -14.21
N ASP A 15 -4.18 41.65 -13.99
CA ASP A 15 -4.10 42.21 -12.65
C ASP A 15 -5.48 42.29 -11.98
N LEU A 16 -6.53 42.57 -12.75
CA LEU A 16 -7.91 42.46 -12.28
C LEU A 16 -8.27 41.02 -11.85
N ARG A 17 -7.77 40.00 -12.57
CA ARG A 17 -7.93 38.58 -12.20
C ARG A 17 -7.12 38.22 -10.95
N LYS A 18 -5.92 38.79 -10.77
CA LYS A 18 -5.12 38.60 -9.54
C LYS A 18 -5.82 39.23 -8.33
N GLN A 19 -6.37 40.44 -8.46
CA GLN A 19 -7.14 41.11 -7.41
C GLN A 19 -8.40 40.31 -7.07
N LYS A 20 -9.21 39.90 -8.05
CA LYS A 20 -10.38 39.02 -7.82
C LYS A 20 -10.01 37.70 -7.14
N ARG A 21 -8.85 37.10 -7.48
CA ARG A 21 -8.37 35.87 -6.81
C ARG A 21 -7.92 36.14 -5.37
N LYS A 22 -7.28 37.27 -5.09
CA LYS A 22 -6.89 37.70 -3.73
C LYS A 22 -8.12 37.98 -2.86
N GLU A 23 -9.08 38.75 -3.38
CA GLU A 23 -10.35 39.06 -2.70
C GLU A 23 -11.15 37.79 -2.41
N LYS A 24 -11.29 36.87 -3.39
CA LYS A 24 -11.97 35.59 -3.18
C LYS A 24 -11.26 34.71 -2.14
N ARG A 25 -9.93 34.82 -2.02
CA ARG A 25 -9.14 34.11 -1.00
C ARG A 25 -9.29 34.74 0.38
N GLN A 26 -9.36 36.07 0.47
CA GLN A 26 -9.61 36.80 1.71
C GLN A 26 -11.04 36.59 2.19
N LYS A 27 -12.04 36.65 1.30
CA LYS A 27 -13.44 36.35 1.62
C LYS A 27 -13.61 34.92 2.13
N ARG A 28 -12.97 33.93 1.50
CA ARG A 28 -12.91 32.55 2.00
C ARG A 28 -12.18 32.40 3.34
N LYS A 29 -11.23 33.29 3.66
CA LYS A 29 -10.51 33.28 4.94
C LYS A 29 -11.40 33.88 6.04
N GLN A 30 -12.05 35.01 5.76
CA GLN A 30 -13.04 35.63 6.64
C GLN A 30 -14.27 34.75 6.88
N GLU A 31 -14.77 34.06 5.85
CA GLU A 31 -15.84 33.05 5.97
C GLU A 31 -15.40 31.84 6.84
N ARG A 32 -14.11 31.49 6.85
CA ARG A 32 -13.57 30.44 7.72
C ARG A 32 -13.35 30.91 9.16
N GLU A 33 -13.00 32.18 9.35
CA GLU A 33 -12.81 32.81 10.66
C GLU A 33 -14.17 33.05 11.34
N THR A 34 -15.15 33.58 10.62
CA THR A 34 -16.53 33.76 11.12
C THR A 34 -17.27 32.45 11.36
N GLN A 35 -17.02 31.39 10.57
CA GLN A 35 -17.50 30.04 10.89
C GLN A 35 -16.67 29.35 11.98
N GLY A 36 -15.49 29.86 12.32
CA GLY A 36 -14.58 29.30 13.31
C GLY A 36 -15.04 29.49 14.75
N GLU A 37 -15.83 30.53 15.03
CA GLU A 37 -16.37 30.81 16.36
C GLU A 37 -17.66 30.03 16.69
N GLN A 38 -18.39 29.54 15.69
CA GLN A 38 -19.56 28.66 15.87
C GLN A 38 -19.29 27.17 15.57
N LYS A 39 -18.10 26.82 15.09
CA LYS A 39 -17.69 25.43 14.83
C LYS A 39 -16.38 25.09 15.52
N ILE A 40 -16.43 25.04 16.86
CA ILE A 40 -15.42 24.30 17.63
C ILE A 40 -15.50 22.78 17.35
N ASP A 41 -16.51 22.26 16.62
CA ASP A 41 -16.74 20.80 16.57
C ASP A 41 -16.85 20.08 15.20
N ILE A 42 -16.75 20.70 14.00
CA ILE A 42 -17.11 19.93 12.77
C ILE A 42 -16.11 19.99 11.58
N THR A 43 -15.07 20.82 11.56
CA THR A 43 -14.21 20.89 10.35
C THR A 43 -12.71 20.97 10.60
N GLY A 44 -12.22 20.14 11.51
CA GLY A 44 -10.96 19.45 11.26
C GLY A 44 -11.30 18.06 10.75
N ARG A 45 -10.79 17.64 9.58
CA ARG A 45 -10.48 16.20 9.42
C ARG A 45 -9.34 15.85 10.39
N LYS A 46 -9.54 16.06 11.69
CA LYS A 46 -8.94 15.20 12.70
C LYS A 46 -9.54 13.86 12.34
N ARG A 47 -8.75 13.01 11.66
CA ARG A 47 -9.03 11.58 11.66
C ARG A 47 -9.45 11.27 13.08
N ILE A 48 -10.64 10.73 13.26
CA ILE A 48 -11.06 10.17 14.55
C ILE A 48 -9.84 9.41 15.03
N CYS A 49 -9.20 9.93 16.08
CA CYS A 49 -8.04 9.32 16.68
C CYS A 49 -8.63 8.17 17.48
N ARG A 50 -9.00 7.10 16.77
CA ARG A 50 -9.22 5.81 17.37
C ARG A 50 -7.90 5.49 18.05
N GLU A 51 -7.93 5.10 19.31
CA GLU A 51 -6.74 4.58 19.98
C GLU A 51 -6.18 3.46 19.09
N ILE A 52 -4.99 3.70 18.57
CA ILE A 52 -4.34 2.78 17.66
C ILE A 52 -3.70 1.73 18.55
N GLN A 53 -4.33 0.57 18.63
CA GLN A 53 -3.77 -0.58 19.32
C GLN A 53 -2.96 -1.39 18.30
N PRO A 54 -1.62 -1.40 18.36
CA PRO A 54 -0.82 -2.16 17.40
C PRO A 54 -1.08 -3.66 17.56
N SER A 55 -1.18 -4.36 16.43
CA SER A 55 -1.20 -5.82 16.42
C SER A 55 0.21 -6.36 16.65
N SER A 56 0.27 -7.48 17.36
CA SER A 56 1.46 -8.32 17.56
C SER A 56 1.83 -9.12 16.30
N VAL A 57 0.88 -9.29 15.36
CA VAL A 57 1.09 -10.01 14.10
C VAL A 57 2.21 -9.37 13.30
N ARG A 58 3.13 -10.21 12.82
CA ARG A 58 4.23 -9.81 11.93
C ARG A 58 3.89 -10.14 10.48
N LEU A 59 4.13 -9.19 9.60
CA LEU A 59 3.86 -9.32 8.17
C LEU A 59 5.10 -8.98 7.36
N ILE A 60 5.58 -9.96 6.60
CA ILE A 60 6.85 -9.90 5.87
C ILE A 60 6.57 -9.88 4.37
N ILE A 61 7.22 -8.97 3.65
CA ILE A 61 7.33 -9.02 2.20
C ILE A 61 8.71 -9.57 1.84
N ASP A 62 8.72 -10.76 1.25
CA ASP A 62 9.91 -11.45 0.77
C ASP A 62 10.34 -10.91 -0.61
N CYS A 63 11.41 -10.12 -0.64
CA CYS A 63 11.93 -9.50 -1.88
C CYS A 63 13.07 -10.29 -2.53
N SER A 64 13.24 -11.58 -2.19
CA SER A 64 14.31 -12.42 -2.75
C SER A 64 14.18 -12.68 -4.27
N PHE A 65 13.05 -12.38 -4.87
CA PHE A 65 12.74 -12.64 -6.29
C PHE A 65 13.15 -11.53 -7.27
N ASP A 66 13.95 -10.55 -6.85
CA ASP A 66 14.34 -9.40 -7.70
C ASP A 66 14.90 -9.82 -9.06
N ASN A 67 15.69 -10.91 -9.10
CA ASN A 67 16.28 -11.46 -10.32
C ASN A 67 15.28 -12.09 -11.29
N LEU A 68 14.06 -12.42 -10.84
CA LEU A 68 13.00 -13.00 -11.67
C LEU A 68 12.11 -11.94 -12.31
N MET A 69 12.31 -10.65 -11.97
CA MET A 69 11.47 -9.56 -12.45
C MET A 69 12.25 -8.64 -13.39
N ALA A 70 11.60 -8.22 -14.47
CA ALA A 70 12.07 -7.11 -15.26
C ALA A 70 11.90 -5.79 -14.49
N LEU A 71 12.69 -4.76 -14.81
CA LEU A 71 12.64 -3.46 -14.13
C LEU A 71 11.24 -2.82 -14.11
N GLN A 72 10.40 -3.10 -15.12
CA GLN A 72 9.01 -2.63 -15.16
C GLN A 72 8.15 -3.28 -14.06
N ASP A 73 8.39 -4.55 -13.76
CA ASP A 73 7.67 -5.29 -12.73
C ASP A 73 8.19 -4.96 -11.33
N VAL A 74 9.50 -4.72 -11.19
CA VAL A 74 10.09 -4.16 -9.96
C VAL A 74 9.45 -2.81 -9.61
N LYS A 75 9.23 -1.92 -10.59
CA LYS A 75 8.51 -0.65 -10.39
C LYS A 75 7.08 -0.86 -9.90
N LYS A 76 6.38 -1.88 -10.42
CA LYS A 76 5.03 -2.25 -9.95
C LYS A 76 5.09 -2.76 -8.51
N LEU A 77 6.07 -3.60 -8.17
CA LEU A 77 6.28 -4.11 -6.81
C LEU A 77 6.53 -2.97 -5.82
N ASN A 78 7.41 -2.02 -6.12
CA ASN A 78 7.66 -0.85 -5.27
C ASN A 78 6.35 -0.07 -5.01
N LYS A 79 5.54 0.16 -6.05
CA LYS A 79 4.22 0.79 -5.89
C LYS A 79 3.29 0.00 -4.98
N GLN A 80 3.33 -1.34 -5.06
CA GLN A 80 2.55 -2.22 -4.17
C GLN A 80 3.04 -2.13 -2.73
N ILE A 81 4.35 -2.17 -2.47
CA ILE A 81 4.95 -2.03 -1.12
C ILE A 81 4.55 -0.68 -0.51
N ARG A 82 4.68 0.42 -1.26
CA ARG A 82 4.26 1.75 -0.79
C ARG A 82 2.77 1.79 -0.41
N ARG A 83 1.93 1.10 -1.16
CA ARG A 83 0.50 1.00 -0.85
C ARG A 83 0.26 0.14 0.40
N CYS A 84 1.00 -0.95 0.60
CA CYS A 84 0.95 -1.77 1.82
C CYS A 84 1.26 -0.87 3.02
N TYR A 85 2.40 -0.19 2.98
CA TYR A 85 2.83 0.71 4.04
C TYR A 85 1.76 1.78 4.35
N ALA A 86 1.24 2.45 3.32
CA ALA A 86 0.23 3.49 3.51
C ALA A 86 -1.09 2.99 4.10
N GLU A 87 -1.50 1.75 3.80
CA GLU A 87 -2.70 1.14 4.38
C GLU A 87 -2.46 0.67 5.82
N ASN A 88 -1.29 0.13 6.15
CA ASN A 88 -0.94 -0.23 7.54
C ASN A 88 -0.99 0.97 8.47
N ARG A 89 -0.45 2.11 8.00
CA ARG A 89 -0.47 3.39 8.71
C ARG A 89 -1.87 3.97 8.94
N ARG A 90 -2.88 3.40 8.29
CA ARG A 90 -4.30 3.78 8.39
C ARG A 90 -5.14 2.71 9.08
N ALA A 91 -4.56 1.55 9.36
CA ALA A 91 -5.25 0.46 10.01
C ALA A 91 -5.62 0.85 11.44
N THR A 92 -6.72 0.27 11.93
CA THR A 92 -7.08 0.36 13.35
C THR A 92 -6.09 -0.42 14.21
N HIS A 93 -5.63 -1.56 13.69
CA HIS A 93 -4.60 -2.39 14.30
C HIS A 93 -3.42 -2.55 13.33
N PRO A 94 -2.45 -1.63 13.32
CA PRO A 94 -1.27 -1.75 12.47
C PRO A 94 -0.46 -2.99 12.84
N VAL A 95 -0.03 -3.75 11.83
CA VAL A 95 0.83 -4.93 12.00
C VAL A 95 2.30 -4.53 12.02
N GLN A 96 3.15 -5.37 12.62
CA GLN A 96 4.59 -5.21 12.56
C GLN A 96 5.07 -5.55 11.13
N PHE A 97 5.45 -4.53 10.37
CA PHE A 97 5.68 -4.67 8.93
C PHE A 97 7.17 -4.82 8.61
N TYR A 98 7.52 -5.89 7.88
CA TYR A 98 8.88 -6.26 7.53
C TYR A 98 9.06 -6.29 6.01
N LEU A 99 10.21 -5.80 5.57
CA LEU A 99 10.70 -5.94 4.21
C LEU A 99 12.03 -6.69 4.29
N THR A 100 12.08 -7.93 3.79
CA THR A 100 13.27 -8.79 3.88
C THR A 100 13.86 -9.03 2.50
N SER A 101 15.15 -9.39 2.45
CA SER A 101 15.91 -9.50 1.20
C SER A 101 15.87 -8.22 0.37
N HIS A 102 15.84 -7.06 1.03
CA HIS A 102 15.80 -5.77 0.37
C HIS A 102 17.15 -5.43 -0.26
N GLY A 103 17.21 -5.42 -1.59
CA GLY A 103 18.43 -5.14 -2.35
C GLY A 103 18.17 -4.99 -3.84
N GLY A 104 19.22 -5.16 -4.64
CA GLY A 104 19.12 -5.30 -6.10
C GLY A 104 18.44 -4.12 -6.80
N GLN A 105 17.64 -4.44 -7.83
CA GLN A 105 16.90 -3.47 -8.63
C GLN A 105 15.84 -2.75 -7.80
N LEU A 106 15.18 -3.45 -6.88
CA LEU A 106 14.16 -2.86 -6.00
C LEU A 106 14.71 -1.72 -5.15
N LYS A 107 15.85 -1.94 -4.49
CA LYS A 107 16.48 -0.89 -3.66
C LYS A 107 16.85 0.33 -4.52
N ASN A 108 17.47 0.10 -5.67
CA ASN A 108 17.83 1.19 -6.60
C ASN A 108 16.58 1.97 -7.04
N ASN A 109 15.47 1.27 -7.28
CA ASN A 109 14.21 1.90 -7.63
C ASN A 109 13.64 2.75 -6.47
N MET A 110 13.71 2.26 -5.24
CA MET A 110 13.26 3.02 -4.06
C MET A 110 14.11 4.27 -3.84
N ASP A 111 15.44 4.18 -4.02
CA ASP A 111 16.36 5.31 -3.89
C ASP A 111 16.13 6.41 -4.94
N GLU A 112 15.80 6.03 -6.18
CA GLU A 112 15.56 6.98 -7.27
C GLU A 112 14.20 7.69 -7.13
N TYR A 113 13.11 6.94 -6.92
CA TYR A 113 11.75 7.47 -7.01
C TYR A 113 11.12 7.82 -5.67
N ASP A 114 11.52 7.18 -4.58
CA ASP A 114 10.86 7.28 -3.28
C ASP A 114 11.88 7.59 -2.16
N LYS A 115 12.75 8.59 -2.32
CA LYS A 115 13.79 9.00 -1.33
C LYS A 115 13.32 9.12 0.13
N GLY A 116 12.03 9.29 0.36
CA GLY A 116 11.41 9.30 1.68
C GLY A 116 11.25 7.92 2.32
N TRP A 117 11.58 6.81 1.65
CA TRP A 117 11.46 5.44 2.16
C TRP A 117 12.33 5.21 3.40
N VAL A 118 13.49 5.85 3.45
CA VAL A 118 14.40 5.83 4.61
C VAL A 118 13.76 6.43 5.87
N ASN A 119 12.79 7.33 5.69
CA ASN A 119 12.08 7.99 6.79
C ASN A 119 10.77 7.30 7.17
N TRP A 120 10.47 6.13 6.59
CA TRP A 120 9.29 5.38 6.96
C TRP A 120 9.43 4.89 8.40
N LYS A 121 8.48 5.30 9.25
CA LYS A 121 8.39 4.83 10.64
C LYS A 121 7.55 3.56 10.70
N ASP A 122 7.80 2.73 11.71
CA ASP A 122 7.02 1.52 12.02
C ASP A 122 7.13 0.44 10.91
N ILE A 123 8.29 0.38 10.24
CA ILE A 123 8.66 -0.66 9.28
C ILE A 123 10.09 -1.13 9.59
N GLN A 124 10.32 -2.44 9.47
CA GLN A 124 11.62 -3.08 9.61
C GLN A 124 12.15 -3.48 8.24
N ILE A 125 13.22 -2.85 7.78
CA ILE A 125 13.80 -3.11 6.45
C ILE A 125 15.13 -3.83 6.65
N HIS A 126 15.18 -5.07 6.20
CA HIS A 126 16.34 -5.96 6.33
C HIS A 126 16.87 -6.33 4.94
N SER A 127 18.20 -6.30 4.81
CA SER A 127 18.86 -6.78 3.59
C SER A 127 18.98 -8.31 3.61
N GLU A 128 18.95 -8.90 4.80
CA GLU A 128 19.03 -10.31 5.08
C GLU A 128 17.74 -11.06 4.68
N HIS A 129 17.87 -12.37 4.46
CA HIS A 129 16.72 -13.22 4.17
C HIS A 129 15.87 -13.45 5.43
N TYR A 130 14.56 -13.60 5.27
CA TYR A 130 13.63 -13.73 6.40
C TYR A 130 13.96 -14.89 7.35
N LYS A 131 14.66 -15.92 6.85
CA LYS A 131 15.12 -17.09 7.60
C LYS A 131 16.23 -16.75 8.60
N ASP A 132 17.03 -15.73 8.31
CA ASP A 132 18.12 -15.29 9.18
C ASP A 132 17.64 -14.28 10.21
N THR A 133 16.50 -13.62 9.94
CA THR A 133 15.92 -12.60 10.83
C THR A 133 14.98 -13.20 11.88
N LEU A 134 14.31 -14.31 11.58
CA LEU A 134 13.19 -14.84 12.38
C LEU A 134 13.27 -16.36 12.52
N LYS A 135 12.71 -16.88 13.61
CA LYS A 135 12.68 -18.32 13.89
C LYS A 135 11.74 -19.04 12.95
N THR A 136 12.20 -20.15 12.37
CA THR A 136 11.45 -21.01 11.44
C THR A 136 10.06 -21.40 11.96
N GLU A 137 9.93 -21.70 13.25
CA GLU A 137 8.68 -22.13 13.89
C GLU A 137 7.58 -21.06 13.93
N GLU A 138 7.96 -19.80 13.81
CA GLU A 138 7.05 -18.64 13.81
C GLU A 138 6.59 -18.28 12.39
N LEU A 139 7.25 -18.80 11.35
CA LEU A 139 7.02 -18.42 9.96
C LEU A 139 5.86 -19.22 9.34
N VAL A 140 4.99 -18.49 8.63
CA VAL A 140 3.94 -19.05 7.78
C VAL A 140 3.99 -18.37 6.41
N TYR A 141 4.37 -19.11 5.37
CA TYR A 141 4.39 -18.59 4.00
C TYR A 141 2.99 -18.61 3.38
N LEU A 142 2.49 -17.44 3.00
CA LEU A 142 1.19 -17.33 2.37
C LEU A 142 1.32 -17.50 0.85
N THR A 143 0.71 -18.55 0.32
CA THR A 143 0.76 -18.88 -1.10
C THR A 143 -0.56 -19.48 -1.58
N SER A 144 -0.99 -19.09 -2.78
CA SER A 144 -2.24 -19.59 -3.38
C SER A 144 -2.20 -21.07 -3.73
N ASP A 145 -1.01 -21.64 -3.86
CA ASP A 145 -0.82 -23.03 -4.27
C ASP A 145 -0.77 -24.00 -3.07
N SER A 146 -0.84 -23.49 -1.84
CA SER A 146 -0.87 -24.32 -0.62
C SER A 146 -2.19 -25.09 -0.49
N PRO A 147 -2.18 -26.39 -0.17
CA PRO A 147 -3.40 -27.14 0.14
C PRO A 147 -4.05 -26.68 1.45
N GLU A 148 -3.25 -26.25 2.43
CA GLU A 148 -3.71 -25.77 3.73
C GLU A 148 -4.39 -24.41 3.64
N ILE A 149 -5.53 -24.23 4.31
CA ILE A 149 -6.30 -22.99 4.33
C ILE A 149 -6.10 -22.26 5.67
N LEU A 150 -5.73 -20.99 5.59
CA LEU A 150 -5.59 -20.13 6.77
C LEU A 150 -6.96 -19.67 7.27
N ASN A 151 -7.44 -20.26 8.36
CA ASN A 151 -8.73 -19.88 8.95
C ASN A 151 -8.64 -18.61 9.79
N GLU A 152 -7.67 -18.57 10.69
CA GLU A 152 -7.46 -17.51 11.68
C GLU A 152 -5.99 -17.05 11.69
N LEU A 153 -5.77 -15.81 12.14
CA LEU A 153 -4.44 -15.26 12.33
C LEU A 153 -3.99 -15.47 13.77
N ASP A 154 -2.82 -16.08 13.90
CA ASP A 154 -2.12 -16.24 15.17
C ASP A 154 -1.20 -15.05 15.35
N GLU A 155 -1.47 -14.29 16.41
CA GLU A 155 -0.74 -13.10 16.83
C GLU A 155 0.75 -13.36 17.12
N SER A 156 1.12 -14.60 17.45
CA SER A 156 2.51 -14.99 17.68
C SER A 156 3.28 -15.26 16.38
N LYS A 157 2.59 -15.41 15.23
CA LYS A 157 3.20 -15.82 13.96
C LYS A 157 3.63 -14.65 13.09
N ALA A 158 4.50 -14.97 12.15
CA ALA A 158 5.00 -14.10 11.13
C ALA A 158 4.58 -14.62 9.76
N TYR A 159 3.73 -13.85 9.08
CA TYR A 159 3.15 -14.22 7.79
C TYR A 159 3.98 -13.63 6.65
N ILE A 160 4.42 -14.48 5.73
CA ILE A 160 5.25 -14.07 4.60
C ILE A 160 4.40 -13.96 3.33
N ILE A 161 4.59 -12.87 2.59
CA ILE A 161 4.03 -12.66 1.25
C ILE A 161 5.20 -12.56 0.27
N GLY A 162 5.16 -13.33 -0.80
CA GLY A 162 6.15 -13.23 -1.88
C GLY A 162 6.04 -11.88 -2.59
N GLY A 163 7.11 -11.09 -2.54
CA GLY A 163 7.30 -9.84 -3.26
C GLY A 163 7.61 -10.08 -4.73
N LEU A 164 6.68 -10.70 -5.45
CA LEU A 164 6.84 -11.11 -6.84
C LEU A 164 5.69 -10.56 -7.70
N VAL A 165 6.06 -9.97 -8.83
CA VAL A 165 5.12 -9.54 -9.88
C VAL A 165 5.51 -10.29 -11.16
N ASP A 166 4.93 -11.47 -11.34
CA ASP A 166 5.31 -12.38 -12.42
C ASP A 166 4.20 -12.62 -13.45
N HIS A 167 3.04 -11.97 -13.33
CA HIS A 167 1.88 -12.26 -14.18
C HIS A 167 1.49 -13.76 -14.22
N ASN A 168 1.80 -14.51 -13.13
CA ASN A 168 1.58 -15.95 -12.98
C ASN A 168 2.40 -16.84 -13.94
N HIS A 169 3.59 -16.39 -14.35
CA HIS A 169 4.54 -17.21 -15.10
C HIS A 169 5.22 -18.27 -14.22
N HIS A 170 5.49 -17.97 -12.95
CA HIS A 170 6.20 -18.83 -12.00
C HIS A 170 5.25 -19.50 -11.00
N LYS A 171 4.33 -20.33 -11.52
CA LYS A 171 3.36 -21.05 -10.67
C LYS A 171 4.04 -21.91 -9.61
N GLY A 172 3.57 -21.82 -8.37
CA GLY A 172 4.05 -22.63 -7.26
C GLY A 172 5.45 -22.27 -6.75
N ILE A 173 6.09 -21.19 -7.21
CA ILE A 173 7.47 -20.86 -6.79
C ILE A 173 7.58 -20.63 -5.28
N THR A 174 6.66 -19.83 -4.73
CA THR A 174 6.61 -19.52 -3.29
C THR A 174 6.23 -20.75 -2.46
N TYR A 175 5.38 -21.62 -3.00
CA TYR A 175 5.01 -22.88 -2.36
C TYR A 175 6.19 -23.86 -2.29
N LYS A 176 6.91 -24.04 -3.40
CA LYS A 176 8.12 -24.87 -3.44
C LYS A 176 9.19 -24.36 -2.48
N GLN A 177 9.43 -23.05 -2.47
CA GLN A 177 10.41 -22.45 -1.55
C GLN A 177 10.01 -22.65 -0.08
N ALA A 178 8.71 -22.55 0.25
CA ALA A 178 8.24 -22.83 1.60
C ALA A 178 8.47 -24.30 2.02
N LEU A 179 8.22 -25.24 1.11
CA LEU A 179 8.50 -26.67 1.33
C LEU A 179 10.00 -26.94 1.50
N GLU A 180 10.83 -26.42 0.62
CA GLU A 180 12.29 -26.56 0.67
C GLU A 180 12.88 -25.97 1.95
N HIS A 181 12.31 -24.86 2.42
CA HIS A 181 12.72 -24.23 3.67
C HIS A 181 12.12 -24.89 4.93
N GLY A 182 11.21 -25.86 4.78
CA GLY A 182 10.58 -26.56 5.89
C GLY A 182 9.73 -25.67 6.79
N ILE A 183 9.17 -24.58 6.23
CA ILE A 183 8.29 -23.66 6.97
C ILE A 183 6.82 -23.99 6.69
N LYS A 184 5.95 -23.62 7.63
CA LYS A 184 4.50 -23.77 7.42
C LYS A 184 4.07 -22.90 6.23
N HIS A 185 3.07 -23.36 5.50
CA HIS A 185 2.48 -22.63 4.38
C HIS A 185 0.95 -22.68 4.47
N ALA A 186 0.28 -21.66 3.97
CA ALA A 186 -1.18 -21.63 3.91
C ALA A 186 -1.68 -20.75 2.75
N GLN A 187 -2.84 -21.07 2.19
CA GLN A 187 -3.57 -20.19 1.28
C GLN A 187 -4.59 -19.37 2.05
N LEU A 188 -4.91 -18.17 1.55
CA LEU A 188 -6.00 -17.38 2.13
C LEU A 188 -7.37 -18.02 1.83
N PRO A 189 -8.35 -17.89 2.74
CA PRO A 189 -9.68 -18.47 2.60
C PRO A 189 -10.52 -17.64 1.60
N LEU A 190 -10.12 -17.63 0.33
CA LEU A 190 -10.78 -16.86 -0.73
C LEU A 190 -12.03 -17.55 -1.29
N GLY A 191 -12.15 -18.87 -1.08
CA GLY A 191 -13.26 -19.68 -1.61
C GLY A 191 -14.64 -19.27 -1.12
N ASN A 192 -14.74 -18.71 0.10
CA ASN A 192 -16.04 -18.38 0.71
C ASN A 192 -16.51 -16.95 0.42
N PHE A 193 -15.61 -16.05 0.00
CA PHE A 193 -15.91 -14.60 -0.06
C PHE A 193 -15.74 -13.98 -1.44
N VAL A 194 -15.12 -14.68 -2.40
CA VAL A 194 -14.81 -14.10 -3.71
C VAL A 194 -15.21 -15.05 -4.85
N LYS A 195 -16.38 -14.82 -5.46
CA LYS A 195 -16.69 -15.33 -6.82
C LYS A 195 -15.82 -14.58 -7.84
N MET A 196 -14.57 -14.95 -7.96
CA MET A 196 -13.69 -14.46 -9.02
C MET A 196 -13.95 -15.29 -10.29
N ASN A 197 -14.24 -14.61 -11.40
CA ASN A 197 -14.38 -15.23 -12.73
C ASN A 197 -13.00 -15.62 -13.34
N SER A 198 -11.90 -15.41 -12.59
CA SER A 198 -10.51 -15.69 -12.98
C SER A 198 -9.67 -16.20 -11.81
N ARG A 199 -8.44 -16.66 -12.10
CA ARG A 199 -7.52 -17.43 -11.24
C ARG A 199 -7.31 -16.85 -9.81
N LYS A 200 -7.10 -17.75 -8.83
CA LYS A 200 -6.92 -17.47 -7.38
C LYS A 200 -5.51 -16.94 -7.01
N VAL A 201 -4.90 -16.09 -7.83
CA VAL A 201 -3.59 -15.47 -7.51
C VAL A 201 -3.81 -13.99 -7.21
N LEU A 202 -3.46 -13.56 -6.00
CA LEU A 202 -3.59 -12.16 -5.58
C LEU A 202 -2.25 -11.45 -5.70
N ALA A 203 -2.26 -10.26 -6.29
CA ALA A 203 -1.11 -9.35 -6.22
C ALA A 203 -0.88 -8.93 -4.75
N VAL A 204 0.37 -8.62 -4.40
CA VAL A 204 0.76 -8.07 -3.08
C VAL A 204 -0.11 -6.87 -2.72
N ASN A 205 -0.54 -6.09 -3.72
CA ASN A 205 -1.72 -5.25 -3.66
C ASN A 205 -2.52 -5.25 -4.97
N HIS A 206 -3.77 -5.70 -4.93
CA HIS A 206 -4.65 -5.68 -6.09
C HIS A 206 -5.02 -4.23 -6.49
N GLU A 207 -4.61 -3.81 -7.69
CA GLU A 207 -5.07 -2.58 -8.33
C GLU A 207 -6.37 -2.86 -9.09
N LYS A 208 -7.45 -2.11 -8.82
CA LYS A 208 -8.54 -1.98 -9.80
C LYS A 208 -8.23 -0.78 -10.69
N GLY A 209 -8.33 -0.98 -12.00
CA GLY A 209 -8.32 0.08 -13.00
C GLY A 209 -9.37 1.14 -12.69
N SER A 210 -8.98 2.39 -12.92
CA SER A 210 -9.75 3.60 -12.71
C SER A 210 -11.04 3.60 -13.54
N SER A 211 -12.18 3.22 -12.92
CA SER A 211 -13.51 3.62 -13.38
C SER A 211 -14.34 4.05 -12.16
N ALA A 212 -14.91 5.25 -12.27
CA ALA A 212 -15.32 6.09 -11.14
C ALA A 212 -16.64 5.68 -10.44
N SER A 213 -17.11 4.44 -10.59
CA SER A 213 -18.44 4.03 -10.10
C SER A 213 -18.46 3.03 -8.94
N CYS A 214 -17.32 2.48 -8.51
CA CYS A 214 -17.30 1.45 -7.46
C CYS A 214 -16.61 1.97 -6.20
N ARG A 215 -17.34 2.74 -5.38
CA ARG A 215 -16.80 3.36 -4.16
C ARG A 215 -16.73 2.45 -2.92
N TRP A 216 -17.12 1.18 -3.01
CA TRP A 216 -17.26 0.31 -1.82
C TRP A 216 -17.04 -1.19 -2.06
N LEU A 217 -16.14 -1.58 -2.97
CA LEU A 217 -15.67 -2.98 -3.00
C LEU A 217 -14.30 -3.07 -2.32
N PRO A 218 -14.14 -3.86 -1.24
CA PRO A 218 -12.86 -4.01 -0.55
C PRO A 218 -11.81 -4.50 -1.54
N SER A 219 -10.65 -3.83 -1.57
CA SER A 219 -9.53 -4.31 -2.38
C SER A 219 -9.13 -5.69 -1.87
N VAL A 220 -9.35 -6.72 -2.70
CA VAL A 220 -8.95 -8.10 -2.42
C VAL A 220 -7.44 -8.20 -2.62
N SER A 221 -6.68 -7.62 -1.68
CA SER A 221 -5.24 -7.83 -1.55
C SER A 221 -5.03 -8.82 -0.40
N MET A 222 -4.06 -9.73 -0.52
CA MET A 222 -3.63 -10.56 0.61
C MET A 222 -3.37 -9.69 1.84
N TYR A 223 -2.67 -8.58 1.62
CA TYR A 223 -2.36 -7.58 2.63
C TYR A 223 -3.59 -6.92 3.25
N THR A 224 -4.55 -6.46 2.43
CA THR A 224 -5.78 -5.85 2.93
C THR A 224 -6.68 -6.85 3.68
N THR A 225 -6.62 -8.13 3.30
CA THR A 225 -7.36 -9.20 3.98
C THR A 225 -6.77 -9.48 5.35
N LEU A 226 -5.45 -9.44 5.48
CA LEU A 226 -4.75 -9.65 6.75
C LEU A 226 -4.93 -8.49 7.74
N ILE A 227 -4.98 -7.25 7.25
CA ILE A 227 -5.04 -6.05 8.11
C ILE A 227 -6.45 -5.64 8.53
N ARG A 228 -7.48 -6.16 7.85
CA ARG A 228 -8.89 -5.83 8.16
C ARG A 228 -9.60 -6.89 9.02
N ARG A 229 -8.93 -7.99 9.33
CA ARG A 229 -9.39 -8.96 10.32
C ARG A 229 -8.85 -8.56 11.68
#